data_AF-A0A843DIL3-F1
#
_entry.id   AF-A0A843DIL3-F1
#
_cell.length_a   1.000
_cell.length_b   1.000
_cell.length_c   1.000
_cell.angle_alpha   90.00
_cell.angle_beta   90.00
_cell.angle_gamma   90.00
#
_symmetry.space_group_name_H-M   'P 1'
#
loop_
_entity.id
_entity.type
_entity.pdbx_description
1 polymer ?
#
loop_
_entity_poly.entity_id
_entity_poly.type
_entity_poly.pdbx_seq_one_letter_code
_entity_poly.pdbx_strand_id
1 'polypeptide(L)'
;MADLKVVLSDPQTGKAYNIDATGAAAGAIIGKTIGTEIDGTPFGLAGYKITITGGSDKTGTPARADLPGNGKRRLLLSDGFGFHSQHNGQRRRKTQRGSEIAPDFVQVNAKITAYGEKTLAEIFGGEEPAAE
;
A
#
# COMPACT_ATOMS: atom_id res chain seq x y z
N MET A 1 1.12 -19.39 1.90
CA MET A 1 2.02 -18.49 1.15
C MET A 1 1.34 -17.14 1.11
N ALA A 2 2.05 -16.07 1.44
CA ALA A 2 1.43 -14.75 1.55
C ALA A 2 1.20 -14.18 0.14
N ASP A 3 -0.04 -14.25 -0.31
CA ASP A 3 -0.51 -13.56 -1.51
C ASP A 3 -0.76 -12.09 -1.12
N LEU A 4 0.27 -11.26 -1.28
CA LEU A 4 0.17 -9.83 -1.03
C LEU A 4 -0.25 -9.13 -2.32
N LYS A 5 -1.39 -8.45 -2.29
CA LYS A 5 -1.83 -7.60 -3.41
C LYS A 5 -1.15 -6.25 -3.32
N VAL A 6 -0.32 -5.90 -4.29
CA VAL A 6 0.33 -4.60 -4.36
C VAL A 6 -0.41 -3.74 -5.37
N VAL A 7 -0.96 -2.63 -4.92
CA VAL A 7 -1.60 -1.62 -5.78
C VAL A 7 -0.59 -0.53 -6.06
N LEU A 8 -0.16 -0.44 -7.31
CA LEU A 8 0.79 0.56 -7.79
C LEU A 8 0.05 1.67 -8.49
N SER A 9 0.08 2.86 -7.89
CA SER A 9 -0.50 4.06 -8.44
C SER A 9 0.56 4.88 -9.18
N ASP A 10 0.27 5.21 -10.44
CA ASP A 10 1.03 6.17 -11.24
C ASP A 10 0.42 7.58 -11.06
N PRO A 11 1.15 8.53 -10.46
CA PRO A 11 0.67 9.89 -10.22
C PRO A 11 0.52 10.75 -11.49
N GLN A 12 1.21 10.41 -12.58
CA GLN A 12 1.16 11.18 -13.82
C GLN A 12 0.05 10.72 -14.75
N THR A 13 -0.16 9.41 -14.85
CA THR A 13 -1.23 8.85 -15.68
C THR A 13 -2.56 8.69 -14.92
N GLY A 14 -2.53 8.77 -13.59
CA GLY A 14 -3.69 8.54 -12.73
C GLY A 14 -4.18 7.10 -12.73
N LYS A 15 -3.45 6.18 -13.37
CA LYS A 15 -3.79 4.76 -13.45
C LYS A 15 -3.22 4.00 -12.26
N ALA A 16 -3.97 3.02 -11.78
CA ALA A 16 -3.54 2.09 -10.74
C ALA A 16 -3.50 0.67 -11.30
N TYR A 17 -2.43 -0.05 -11.01
CA TYR A 17 -2.21 -1.43 -11.45
C TYR A 17 -2.12 -2.35 -10.24
N ASN A 18 -2.82 -3.48 -10.33
CA ASN A 18 -2.81 -4.50 -9.29
C ASN A 18 -1.80 -5.58 -9.66
N ILE A 19 -0.80 -5.79 -8.80
CA ILE A 19 0.19 -6.86 -8.93
C ILE A 19 -0.03 -7.85 -7.79
N ASP A 20 -0.19 -9.12 -8.12
CA ASP A 20 -0.11 -10.20 -7.14
C ASP A 20 1.37 -10.51 -6.86
N ALA A 21 1.87 -10.02 -5.73
CA ALA A 21 3.25 -10.21 -5.33
C ALA A 21 3.41 -11.57 -4.63
N THR A 22 4.00 -12.54 -5.33
CA THR A 22 4.26 -13.88 -4.79
C THR A 22 5.69 -13.99 -4.25
N GLY A 23 5.84 -14.64 -3.08
CA GLY A 23 7.10 -15.16 -2.53
C GLY A 23 8.27 -14.16 -2.43
N ALA A 24 9.07 -14.05 -3.49
CA ALA A 24 10.27 -13.21 -3.54
C ALA A 24 9.93 -11.70 -3.52
N ALA A 25 8.85 -11.30 -4.21
CA ALA A 25 8.41 -9.91 -4.24
C ALA A 25 7.80 -9.48 -2.90
N ALA A 26 7.04 -10.38 -2.25
CA ALA A 26 6.51 -10.18 -0.90
C ALA A 26 7.64 -10.05 0.14
N GLY A 27 8.66 -10.91 0.06
CA GLY A 27 9.83 -10.86 0.94
C GLY A 27 10.59 -9.53 0.88
N ALA A 28 10.60 -8.86 -0.28
CA ALA A 28 11.26 -7.56 -0.44
C ALA A 28 10.50 -6.38 0.21
N ILE A 29 9.21 -6.55 0.53
CA ILE A 29 8.37 -5.55 1.20
C ILE A 29 8.31 -5.79 2.71
N ILE A 30 8.29 -7.05 3.13
CA ILE A 30 8.16 -7.42 4.54
C ILE A 30 9.33 -6.84 5.35
N GLY A 31 9.01 -6.16 6.45
CA GLY A 31 9.97 -5.49 7.33
C GLY A 31 10.28 -4.03 6.95
N LYS A 32 9.73 -3.52 5.84
CA LYS A 32 9.86 -2.10 5.48
C LYS A 32 8.76 -1.26 6.09
N THR A 33 9.06 0.00 6.34
CA THR A 33 8.11 0.98 6.87
C THR A 33 7.39 1.72 5.76
N ILE A 34 6.13 2.06 6.02
CA ILE A 34 5.35 2.99 5.19
C ILE A 34 6.08 4.33 5.09
N GLY A 35 6.18 4.87 3.87
CA GLY A 35 6.93 6.08 3.53
C GLY A 35 8.33 5.81 2.96
N THR A 36 8.78 4.54 2.95
CA THR A 36 10.09 4.18 2.41
C THR A 36 10.03 3.97 0.90
N GLU A 37 11.08 4.42 0.21
CA GLU A 37 11.32 4.14 -1.21
C GLU A 37 11.99 2.78 -1.41
N ILE A 38 11.50 2.02 -2.38
CA ILE A 38 11.96 0.68 -2.74
C ILE A 38 12.12 0.61 -4.26
N ASP A 39 13.14 -0.12 -4.70
CA ASP A 39 13.31 -0.44 -6.12
C ASP A 39 12.19 -1.37 -6.61
N GLY A 40 11.67 -1.09 -7.80
CA GLY A 40 10.61 -1.86 -8.46
C GLY A 40 11.07 -3.14 -9.14
N THR A 41 12.37 -3.41 -9.16
CA THR A 41 12.98 -4.64 -9.70
C THR A 41 12.30 -5.94 -9.26
N PRO A 42 12.00 -6.18 -7.95
CA PRO A 42 11.29 -7.38 -7.51
C PRO A 42 9.83 -7.50 -8.01
N PHE A 43 9.24 -6.42 -8.54
CA PHE A 43 7.89 -6.42 -9.13
C PHE A 43 7.90 -6.51 -10.66
N GLY A 44 9.07 -6.75 -11.27
CA GLY A 44 9.24 -6.72 -12.73
C GLY A 44 9.33 -5.30 -13.31
N LEU A 45 9.38 -4.27 -12.46
CA LEU A 45 9.52 -2.87 -12.83
C LEU A 45 11.00 -2.44 -12.76
N ALA A 46 11.78 -2.89 -13.73
CA ALA A 46 13.20 -2.53 -13.83
C ALA A 46 13.37 -1.01 -14.00
N GLY A 47 14.16 -0.39 -13.12
CA GLY A 47 14.47 1.05 -13.15
C GLY A 47 13.44 1.96 -12.47
N TYR A 48 12.35 1.42 -11.94
CA TYR A 48 11.35 2.19 -11.21
C TYR A 48 11.68 2.30 -9.73
N LYS A 49 11.40 3.46 -9.12
CA LYS A 49 11.33 3.62 -7.66
C LYS A 49 9.90 3.79 -7.20
N ILE A 50 9.56 3.06 -6.16
CA ILE A 50 8.21 2.96 -5.62
C ILE A 50 8.27 3.35 -4.14
N THR A 51 7.42 4.28 -3.72
CA THR A 51 7.20 4.61 -2.31
C THR A 51 5.99 3.86 -1.77
N ILE A 52 6.15 3.16 -0.65
CA ILE A 52 5.01 2.58 0.06
C ILE A 52 4.22 3.71 0.70
N THR A 53 2.92 3.82 0.41
CA THR A 53 2.04 4.84 1.00
C THR A 53 1.16 4.30 2.12
N GLY A 54 0.85 3.00 2.11
CA GLY A 54 0.05 2.38 3.15
C GLY A 54 -0.26 0.92 2.88
N GLY A 55 -1.17 0.35 3.67
CA GLY A 55 -1.64 -1.01 3.47
C GLY A 55 -2.80 -1.37 4.41
N SER A 56 -3.40 -2.51 4.12
CA SER A 56 -4.54 -3.05 4.85
C SER A 56 -4.27 -4.47 5.31
N ASP A 57 -4.61 -4.71 6.56
CA ASP A 57 -4.55 -6.04 7.18
C ASP A 57 -5.72 -6.94 6.75
N LYS A 58 -5.63 -8.26 6.99
CA LYS A 58 -6.74 -9.22 6.79
C LYS A 58 -8.05 -8.80 7.48
N THR A 59 -7.95 -8.08 8.58
CA THR A 59 -9.11 -7.55 9.32
C THR A 59 -9.64 -6.21 8.78
N GLY A 60 -9.10 -5.71 7.66
CA GLY A 60 -9.42 -4.40 7.11
C GLY A 60 -8.89 -3.22 7.93
N THR A 61 -8.00 -3.48 8.90
CA THR A 61 -7.38 -2.42 9.70
C THR A 61 -6.36 -1.67 8.85
N PRO A 62 -6.48 -0.34 8.70
CA PRO A 62 -5.51 0.44 7.92
C PRO A 62 -4.22 0.61 8.72
N ALA A 63 -3.11 0.56 8.00
CA ALA A 63 -1.79 0.84 8.54
C ALA A 63 -1.48 2.33 8.49
N ARG A 64 -0.91 2.84 9.58
CA ARG A 64 -0.64 4.27 9.77
C ARG A 64 0.88 4.49 9.87
N ALA A 65 1.41 5.39 9.04
CA ALA A 65 2.84 5.72 9.00
C ALA A 65 3.38 6.26 10.33
N ASP A 66 2.54 6.99 11.09
CA ASP A 66 2.93 7.60 12.36
C ASP A 66 3.21 6.59 13.48
N LEU A 67 2.73 5.34 13.35
CA LEU A 67 2.76 4.38 14.45
C LEU A 67 3.89 3.37 14.24
N PRO A 68 4.99 3.42 15.03
CA PRO A 68 6.11 2.53 14.83
C PRO A 68 5.80 1.08 15.21
N GLY A 69 6.38 0.17 14.43
CA GLY A 69 6.31 -1.28 14.59
C GLY A 69 5.19 -1.94 13.79
N ASN A 70 5.05 -3.25 13.95
CA ASN A 70 4.08 -4.07 13.23
C ASN A 70 2.75 -4.31 14.00
N GLY A 71 2.74 -4.03 15.31
CA GLY A 71 1.60 -4.33 16.17
C GLY A 71 0.32 -3.55 15.89
N LYS A 72 -0.82 -4.12 16.30
CA LYS A 72 -2.11 -3.42 16.34
C LYS A 72 -2.24 -2.65 17.65
N ARG A 73 -2.65 -1.39 17.60
CA ARG A 73 -2.88 -0.56 18.80
C ARG A 73 -4.21 0.16 18.71
N ARG A 74 -4.89 0.32 19.84
CA ARG A 74 -6.12 1.10 19.93
C ARG A 74 -5.79 2.55 20.25
N LEU A 75 -6.01 3.43 19.29
CA LEU A 75 -5.77 4.87 19.42
C LEU A 75 -7.10 5.60 19.55
N LEU A 76 -7.13 6.65 20.38
CA LEU A 76 -8.24 7.59 20.42
C LEU A 76 -8.09 8.54 19.22
N LEU A 77 -8.85 8.30 18.16
CA LEU A 77 -8.81 9.11 16.95
C LEU A 77 -9.84 10.23 17.04
N SER A 78 -9.39 11.43 16.70
CA SER A 78 -10.24 12.51 16.21
C SER A 78 -10.46 12.29 14.70
N ASP A 79 -11.40 13.01 14.08
CA ASP A 79 -11.69 12.89 12.64
C ASP A 79 -10.42 12.85 11.76
N GLY A 80 -10.43 12.05 10.69
CA GLY A 80 -9.34 11.88 9.75
C GLY A 80 -9.00 10.41 9.41
N PHE A 81 -7.71 10.09 9.40
CA PHE A 81 -7.20 8.81 8.88
C PHE A 81 -7.71 7.58 9.67
N GLY A 82 -8.54 6.77 9.01
CA GLY A 82 -9.19 5.56 9.58
C GLY A 82 -10.43 5.83 10.44
N PHE A 83 -10.80 7.08 10.64
CA PHE A 83 -12.02 7.45 11.36
C PHE A 83 -12.64 8.72 10.78
N HIS A 84 -13.78 8.56 10.11
CA HIS A 84 -14.61 9.68 9.73
C HIS A 84 -15.61 9.98 10.85
N SER A 85 -15.57 11.21 11.37
CA SER A 85 -16.49 11.63 12.43
C SER A 85 -17.85 11.97 11.82
N GLN A 86 -18.95 11.49 12.43
CA GLN A 86 -20.30 11.86 11.96
C GLN A 86 -20.80 13.15 12.59
N HIS A 87 -20.24 13.52 13.74
CA HIS A 87 -20.59 14.72 14.47
C HIS A 87 -19.32 15.47 14.85
N ASN A 88 -19.39 16.80 14.80
CA ASN A 88 -18.29 17.66 15.19
C ASN A 88 -17.84 17.36 16.62
N GLY A 89 -16.54 17.10 16.80
CA GLY A 89 -15.95 16.78 18.10
C GLY A 89 -16.09 15.31 18.53
N GLN A 90 -16.67 14.43 17.72
CA GLN A 90 -16.73 13.01 18.03
C GLN A 90 -15.32 12.39 18.01
N ARG A 91 -14.96 11.69 19.09
CA ARG A 91 -13.72 10.92 19.19
C ARG A 91 -14.05 9.48 19.45
N ARG A 92 -13.38 8.55 18.77
CA ARG A 92 -13.60 7.12 18.96
C ARG A 92 -12.28 6.39 19.09
N ARG A 93 -12.21 5.44 20.03
CA ARG A 93 -11.10 4.48 20.08
C ARG A 93 -11.27 3.47 18.95
N LYS A 94 -10.34 3.46 18.01
CA LYS A 94 -10.26 2.47 16.93
C LYS A 94 -8.90 1.79 16.93
N THR A 95 -8.91 0.54 16.50
CA THR A 95 -7.67 -0.22 16.27
C THR A 95 -7.03 0.28 14.98
N GLN A 96 -5.76 0.63 15.04
CA GLN A 96 -4.92 0.95 13.90
C GLN A 96 -3.72 0.02 13.87
N ARG A 97 -3.20 -0.22 12.67
CA ARG A 97 -2.01 -1.03 12.47
C ARG A 97 -0.77 -0.13 12.36
N GLY A 98 0.36 -0.63 12.84
CA GLY A 98 1.63 0.07 12.76
C GLY A 98 2.17 0.18 11.33
N SER A 99 3.25 0.95 11.20
CA SER A 99 3.85 1.39 9.94
C SER A 99 4.69 0.30 9.26
N GLU A 100 5.07 -0.75 9.98
CA GLU A 100 5.91 -1.82 9.46
C GLU A 100 5.07 -2.88 8.75
N ILE A 101 5.45 -3.24 7.52
CA ILE A 101 4.73 -4.22 6.73
C ILE A 101 5.11 -5.63 7.17
N ALA A 102 4.07 -6.45 7.36
CA ALA A 102 4.18 -7.80 7.83
C ALA A 102 3.45 -8.77 6.90
N PRO A 103 3.76 -10.08 6.98
CA PRO A 103 3.20 -11.08 6.07
C PRO A 103 1.69 -11.29 6.23
N ASP A 104 1.06 -10.72 7.25
CA ASP A 104 -0.38 -10.77 7.48
C ASP A 104 -1.15 -9.62 6.81
N PHE A 105 -0.46 -8.69 6.15
CA PHE A 105 -1.09 -7.75 5.24
C PHE A 105 -1.68 -8.47 4.03
N VAL A 106 -2.86 -8.01 3.59
CA VAL A 106 -3.52 -8.52 2.38
C VAL A 106 -3.25 -7.58 1.21
N GLN A 107 -3.23 -6.27 1.46
CA GLN A 107 -3.00 -5.27 0.43
C GLN A 107 -1.96 -4.25 0.88
N VAL A 108 -1.06 -3.89 -0.03
CA VAL A 108 -0.08 -2.81 0.13
C VAL A 108 -0.29 -1.80 -0.99
N ASN A 109 -0.38 -0.53 -0.63
CA ASN A 109 -0.53 0.58 -1.56
C ASN A 109 0.81 1.27 -1.76
N ALA A 110 1.17 1.49 -3.01
CA ALA A 110 2.45 2.05 -3.38
C ALA A 110 2.29 3.08 -4.50
N LYS A 111 3.17 4.08 -4.50
CA LYS A 111 3.18 5.21 -5.44
C LYS A 111 4.50 5.21 -6.18
N ILE A 112 4.47 5.47 -7.48
CA ILE A 112 5.69 5.59 -8.27
C ILE A 112 6.30 6.99 -8.05
N THR A 113 7.58 7.04 -7.63
CA THR A 113 8.32 8.30 -7.43
C THR A 113 9.38 8.55 -8.49
N ALA A 114 10.01 7.51 -9.02
CA ALA A 114 10.91 7.62 -10.17
C ALA A 114 10.54 6.62 -11.26
N TYR A 115 10.48 7.10 -12.49
CA TYR A 115 10.13 6.30 -13.66
C TYR A 115 11.39 5.66 -14.25
N GLY A 116 11.30 4.37 -14.58
CA GLY A 116 12.34 3.63 -15.30
C GLY A 116 12.16 3.65 -16.83
N GLU A 117 12.99 2.88 -17.53
CA GLU A 117 13.16 2.93 -18.99
C GLU A 117 11.99 2.38 -19.83
N LYS A 118 11.02 1.66 -19.24
CA LYS A 118 9.87 1.07 -19.96
C LYS A 118 8.55 1.61 -19.44
N THR A 119 7.68 2.11 -20.30
CA THR A 119 6.36 2.63 -19.90
C THR A 119 5.48 1.54 -19.27
N LEU A 120 4.87 1.83 -18.12
CA LEU A 120 3.96 0.93 -17.38
C LEU A 120 2.81 0.39 -18.26
N ALA A 121 2.40 1.16 -19.27
CA ALA A 121 1.39 0.76 -20.25
C ALA A 121 1.77 -0.47 -21.10
N GLU A 122 3.06 -0.74 -21.29
CA GLU A 122 3.54 -1.90 -22.05
C GLU A 122 3.77 -3.14 -21.16
N ILE A 123 3.95 -2.95 -19.85
CA ILE A 123 4.14 -4.03 -18.88
C ILE A 123 2.79 -4.55 -18.35
N PHE A 124 1.77 -3.67 -18.28
CA PHE A 124 0.40 -3.99 -17.85
C PHE A 124 -0.64 -3.90 -18.97
N GLY A 125 -0.23 -3.91 -20.24
CA GLY A 125 -1.14 -3.80 -21.38
C GLY A 125 -2.25 -4.88 -21.35
N GLY A 126 -3.44 -4.49 -20.91
CA GLY A 126 -4.64 -5.33 -20.88
C GLY A 126 -5.77 -4.69 -20.07
N GLU A 127 -6.62 -3.94 -20.78
CA GLU A 127 -8.02 -3.61 -20.45
C GLU A 127 -8.31 -2.88 -19.13
N GLU A 128 -8.65 -1.61 -19.26
CA GLU A 128 -9.87 -1.12 -18.60
C GLU A 128 -10.98 -2.18 -18.84
N PRO A 129 -11.59 -2.78 -17.80
CA PRO A 129 -12.93 -3.27 -18.00
C PRO A 129 -13.76 -2.02 -18.29
N ALA A 130 -14.08 -1.84 -19.56
CA ALA A 130 -15.23 -1.04 -19.97
C ALA A 130 -16.40 -1.55 -19.13
N ALA A 131 -16.81 -0.74 -18.16
CA ALA A 131 -18.09 -0.93 -17.50
C ALA A 131 -19.17 -0.63 -18.53
N GLU A 132 -19.68 -1.70 -19.14
CA GLU A 132 -20.99 -1.74 -19.82
C GLU A 132 -22.12 -1.56 -18.80
#